data_AF-A0A9N7VWX3-F1
#
_entry.id   AF-A0A9N7VWX3-F1
#
_cell.length_a   1.000
_cell.length_b   1.000
_cell.length_c   1.000
_cell.angle_alpha   90.00
_cell.angle_beta   90.00
_cell.angle_gamma   90.00
#
_symmetry.space_group_name_H-M   'P 1'
#
loop_
_entity.id
_entity.type
_entity.pdbx_description
1 polymer ?
#
loop_
_entity_poly.entity_id
_entity_poly.type
_entity_poly.pdbx_seq_one_letter_code
_entity_poly.pdbx_strand_id
1 'polypeptide(L)'
;MIKDEEVYIFKGGAHYTLVEGYPKSLKEELGIAGRVDAAFLCDDDNKVHIIQGQEMLVVDLTATPRVVIERLPLPLSDLDAALCGPNGVDVFKGSQYYHYDSPMLLAMGRMAPVAEDITPEMMGCQK
;
A
#
# COMPACT_ATOMS: atom_id res chain seq x y z
N MET A 1 6.50 6.16 -5.77
CA MET A 1 6.07 5.17 -6.80
C MET A 1 6.96 3.95 -6.66
N ILE A 2 6.38 2.76 -6.72
CA ILE A 2 7.13 1.51 -6.80
C ILE A 2 6.84 0.93 -8.18
N LYS A 3 7.89 0.51 -8.88
CA LYS A 3 7.77 -0.18 -10.16
C LYS A 3 8.77 -1.33 -10.15
N ASP A 4 8.29 -2.54 -10.39
CA ASP A 4 9.08 -3.76 -10.26
C ASP A 4 9.76 -3.81 -8.87
N GLU A 5 11.09 -3.85 -8.80
CA GLU A 5 11.85 -3.82 -7.54
C GLU A 5 12.51 -2.47 -7.26
N GLU A 6 12.02 -1.40 -7.89
CA GLU A 6 12.57 -0.05 -7.77
C GLU A 6 11.59 0.92 -7.10
N VAL A 7 12.13 1.75 -6.22
CA VAL A 7 11.44 2.86 -5.56
C VAL A 7 11.84 4.15 -6.23
N TYR A 8 10.86 4.99 -6.54
CA TYR A 8 11.02 6.33 -7.07
C TYR A 8 10.35 7.30 -6.10
N ILE A 9 11.12 8.28 -5.61
CA ILE A 9 10.60 9.35 -4.74
C ILE A 9 10.59 10.67 -5.50
N PHE A 10 9.47 11.37 -5.42
CA PHE A 10 9.26 12.67 -6.05
C PHE A 10 8.96 13.71 -4.98
N LYS A 11 9.48 14.93 -5.16
CA LYS A 11 9.00 16.09 -4.41
C LYS A 11 7.65 16.50 -4.99
N GLY A 12 6.63 16.56 -4.15
CA GLY A 12 5.30 17.07 -4.49
C GLY A 12 5.27 18.60 -4.60
N GLY A 13 4.23 19.14 -5.22
CA GLY A 13 4.05 20.57 -5.47
C GLY A 13 3.28 20.81 -6.76
N ALA A 14 3.55 21.92 -7.45
CA ALA A 14 2.95 22.18 -8.77
C ALA A 14 3.38 21.13 -9.83
N HIS A 15 4.61 20.60 -9.70
CA HIS A 15 5.13 19.54 -10.55
C HIS A 15 5.88 18.51 -9.71
N TYR A 16 5.72 17.23 -10.07
CA TYR A 16 6.51 16.15 -9.48
C TYR A 16 7.94 16.18 -10.01
N THR A 17 8.90 16.39 -9.13
CA THR A 17 10.33 16.37 -9.48
C THR A 17 10.98 15.15 -8.85
N LEU A 18 11.62 14.32 -9.66
CA LEU A 18 12.36 13.15 -9.16
C LEU A 18 13.47 13.61 -8.21
N VAL A 19 13.55 13.01 -7.04
CA VAL A 19 14.61 13.28 -6.08
C VAL A 19 15.93 12.72 -6.61
N GLU A 20 17.01 13.49 -6.52
CA GLU A 20 18.34 13.05 -6.92
C GLU A 20 18.74 11.76 -6.19
N GLY A 21 19.32 10.81 -6.93
CA GLY A 21 19.69 9.49 -6.41
C GLY A 21 18.57 8.44 -6.43
N TYR A 22 17.43 8.73 -7.05
CA TYR A 22 16.39 7.74 -7.37
C TYR A 22 16.33 7.43 -8.88
N PRO A 23 15.91 6.22 -9.28
CA PRO A 23 15.41 5.13 -8.43
C PRO A 23 16.48 4.45 -7.57
N LYS A 24 16.02 3.82 -6.49
CA LYS A 24 16.80 2.89 -5.67
C LYS A 24 16.09 1.56 -5.61
N SER A 25 16.79 0.49 -5.27
CA SER A 25 16.13 -0.80 -5.05
C SER A 25 15.22 -0.77 -3.82
N LEU A 26 14.19 -1.62 -3.81
CA LEU A 26 13.34 -1.87 -2.64
C LEU A 26 14.16 -2.24 -1.39
N LYS A 27 15.26 -2.99 -1.59
CA LYS A 27 16.14 -3.43 -0.50
C LYS A 27 16.88 -2.25 0.13
N GLU A 28 17.40 -1.35 -0.70
CA GLU A 28 18.13 -0.18 -0.22
C GLU A 28 17.21 0.84 0.45
N GLU A 29 16.01 1.05 -0.09
CA GLU A 29 15.14 2.14 0.34
C GLU A 29 14.10 1.75 1.39
N LEU A 30 13.60 0.51 1.38
CA LEU A 30 12.55 0.02 2.27
C LEU A 30 12.94 -1.25 3.06
N GLY A 31 14.11 -1.82 2.80
CA GLY A 31 14.56 -3.04 3.49
C GLY A 31 13.79 -4.31 3.10
N ILE A 32 13.10 -4.30 1.95
CA ILE A 32 12.30 -5.43 1.46
C ILE A 32 12.80 -5.91 0.09
N ALA A 33 12.40 -7.12 -0.30
CA ALA A 33 12.73 -7.70 -1.60
C ALA A 33 11.50 -8.39 -2.19
N GLY A 34 11.50 -8.65 -3.49
CA GLY A 34 10.39 -9.26 -4.19
C GLY A 34 9.35 -8.25 -4.66
N ARG A 35 8.37 -8.76 -5.43
CA ARG A 35 7.29 -7.98 -6.02
C ARG A 35 6.41 -7.35 -4.92
N VAL A 36 6.04 -6.09 -5.13
CA VAL A 36 5.03 -5.39 -4.33
C VAL A 36 3.73 -5.41 -5.10
N ASP A 37 2.67 -5.93 -4.47
CA ASP A 37 1.33 -5.99 -5.07
C ASP A 37 0.52 -4.74 -4.74
N ALA A 38 0.62 -4.24 -3.50
CA ALA A 38 -0.01 -3.00 -3.08
C ALA A 38 0.78 -2.31 -1.96
N ALA A 39 0.57 -1.01 -1.78
CA ALA A 39 1.17 -0.24 -0.69
C ALA A 39 0.26 0.90 -0.26
N PHE A 40 0.17 1.16 1.04
CA PHE A 40 -0.60 2.28 1.59
C PHE A 40 0.06 2.88 2.84
N LEU A 41 -0.22 4.15 3.09
CA LEU A 41 0.20 4.91 4.27
C LEU A 41 -1.03 5.62 4.80
N CYS A 42 -1.33 5.45 6.09
CA CYS A 42 -2.39 6.21 6.77
C CYS A 42 -1.78 7.41 7.49
N ASP A 43 -2.56 8.49 7.68
CA ASP A 43 -2.08 9.85 8.01
C ASP A 43 -1.24 9.98 9.30
N ASP A 44 -1.30 9.03 10.23
CA ASP A 44 -0.75 9.22 11.58
C ASP A 44 0.45 8.34 11.96
N ASP A 45 0.91 7.43 11.09
CA ASP A 45 1.72 6.32 11.60
C ASP A 45 3.20 6.32 11.21
N ASN A 46 3.67 7.18 10.29
CA ASN A 46 5.00 7.09 9.65
C ASN A 46 5.41 5.65 9.24
N LYS A 47 4.41 4.77 9.08
CA LYS A 47 4.58 3.35 8.77
C LYS A 47 3.88 3.11 7.46
N VAL A 48 4.65 2.76 6.45
CA VAL A 48 4.07 2.28 5.20
C VAL A 48 3.77 0.80 5.34
N HIS A 49 2.57 0.42 4.90
CA HIS A 49 2.14 -0.97 4.82
C HIS A 49 2.36 -1.44 3.38
N ILE A 50 3.13 -2.50 3.22
CA ILE A 50 3.47 -3.09 1.92
C ILE A 50 2.89 -4.49 1.84
N ILE A 51 2.12 -4.76 0.80
CA ILE A 51 1.50 -6.06 0.57
C ILE A 51 2.33 -6.83 -0.47
N GLN A 52 2.73 -8.04 -0.10
CA GLN A 52 3.43 -9.01 -0.95
C GLN A 52 2.76 -10.38 -0.81
N GLY A 53 1.99 -10.79 -1.82
CA GLY A 53 1.19 -12.01 -1.78
C GLY A 53 0.15 -12.00 -0.66
N GLN A 54 0.32 -12.89 0.32
CA GLN A 54 -0.55 -13.02 1.50
C GLN A 54 0.11 -12.48 2.77
N GLU A 55 1.08 -11.57 2.63
CA GLU A 55 1.71 -10.89 3.76
C GLU A 55 1.58 -9.38 3.62
N MET A 56 1.42 -8.71 4.76
CA MET A 56 1.56 -7.28 4.92
C MET A 56 2.78 -6.99 5.78
N LEU A 57 3.73 -6.24 5.23
CA LEU A 57 4.94 -5.77 5.88
C LEU A 57 4.72 -4.34 6.37
N VAL A 58 5.06 -4.07 7.61
CA VAL A 58 5.01 -2.72 8.18
C VAL A 58 6.44 -2.18 8.21
N VAL A 59 6.70 -1.11 7.45
CA VAL A 59 8.02 -0.47 7.35
C VAL A 59 8.00 0.89 8.03
N ASP A 60 8.90 1.10 8.98
CA ASP A 60 9.10 2.39 9.63
C ASP A 60 9.85 3.35 8.70
N LEU A 61 9.18 4.43 8.28
CA LEU A 61 9.74 5.43 7.38
C LEU A 61 10.70 6.41 8.08
N THR A 62 10.71 6.45 9.41
CA THR A 62 11.58 7.32 10.22
C THR A 62 12.95 6.68 10.50
N ALA A 63 13.04 5.36 10.45
CA ALA A 63 14.28 4.63 10.65
C ALA A 63 15.29 4.89 9.51
N THR A 64 16.58 4.96 9.85
CA THR A 64 17.67 5.10 8.87
C THR A 64 18.77 4.06 9.14
N PRO A 65 18.90 2.99 8.32
CA PRO A 65 18.04 2.66 7.17
C PRO A 65 16.61 2.29 7.59
N ARG A 66 15.65 2.42 6.67
CA ARG A 66 14.27 1.97 6.89
C ARG A 66 14.24 0.46 7.06
N VAL A 67 13.33 -0.01 7.90
CA VAL A 67 13.29 -1.42 8.31
C VAL A 67 11.87 -1.92 8.47
N VAL A 68 11.65 -3.19 8.12
CA VAL A 68 10.42 -3.91 8.45
C VAL A 68 10.38 -4.14 9.95
N ILE A 69 9.40 -3.56 10.62
CA ILE A 69 9.19 -3.71 12.07
C ILE A 69 8.16 -4.78 12.42
N GLU A 70 7.30 -5.14 11.47
CA GLU A 70 6.26 -6.14 11.66
C GLU A 70 5.93 -6.87 10.35
N ARG A 71 5.53 -8.14 10.47
CA ARG A 71 5.04 -8.98 9.38
C ARG A 71 3.73 -9.60 9.80
N LEU A 72 2.69 -9.35 9.03
CA LEU A 72 1.33 -9.75 9.35
C LEU A 72 0.78 -10.64 8.22
N PRO A 73 0.18 -11.79 8.53
CA PRO A 73 -0.53 -12.56 7.53
C PRO A 73 -1.74 -11.77 7.03
N LEU A 74 -2.09 -11.93 5.76
CA LEU A 74 -3.34 -11.43 5.19
C LEU A 74 -4.30 -12.58 4.88
N PRO A 75 -5.60 -12.43 5.14
CA PRO A 75 -6.61 -13.41 4.75
C PRO A 75 -6.91 -13.40 3.25
N LEU A 76 -6.45 -12.38 2.53
CA LEU A 76 -6.66 -12.16 1.10
C LEU A 76 -5.33 -12.26 0.34
N SER A 77 -5.41 -12.82 -0.87
CA SER A 77 -4.34 -12.86 -1.87
C SER A 77 -4.74 -12.11 -3.13
N ASP A 78 -3.76 -11.85 -4.00
CA ASP A 78 -3.97 -11.29 -5.33
C ASP A 78 -4.68 -9.92 -5.28
N LEU A 79 -4.25 -9.08 -4.34
CA LEU A 79 -4.69 -7.68 -4.27
C LEU A 79 -3.95 -6.86 -5.31
N ASP A 80 -4.65 -6.01 -6.03
CA ASP A 80 -4.11 -5.20 -7.13
C ASP A 80 -3.68 -3.80 -6.66
N ALA A 81 -4.31 -3.29 -5.60
CA ALA A 81 -4.01 -1.99 -5.01
C ALA A 81 -4.54 -1.88 -3.58
N ALA A 82 -4.07 -0.88 -2.86
CA ALA A 82 -4.59 -0.49 -1.57
C ALA A 82 -4.54 1.04 -1.45
N LEU A 83 -5.52 1.61 -0.76
CA LEU A 83 -5.62 3.04 -0.49
C LEU A 83 -6.05 3.22 0.96
N CYS A 84 -5.34 4.07 1.71
CA CYS A 84 -5.84 4.52 3.01
C CYS A 84 -6.52 5.88 2.82
N GLY A 85 -7.79 5.95 3.21
CA GLY A 85 -8.58 7.16 3.24
C GLY A 85 -8.95 7.56 4.68
N PRO A 86 -9.76 8.61 4.86
CA PRO A 86 -10.13 9.10 6.18
C PRO A 86 -10.95 8.12 7.02
N ASN A 87 -11.57 7.11 6.38
CA ASN A 87 -12.44 6.14 7.04
C ASN A 87 -11.81 4.76 7.19
N GLY A 88 -10.58 4.54 6.72
CA GLY A 88 -9.94 3.24 6.76
C GLY A 88 -9.15 2.89 5.50
N VAL A 89 -8.98 1.60 5.27
CA VAL A 89 -8.20 1.03 4.17
C VAL A 89 -9.13 0.33 3.19
N ASP A 90 -9.07 0.75 1.93
CA ASP A 90 -9.68 0.06 0.81
C ASP A 90 -8.61 -0.79 0.12
N VAL A 91 -8.88 -2.09 -0.07
CA VAL A 91 -8.05 -2.98 -0.89
C VAL A 91 -8.82 -3.43 -2.11
N PHE A 92 -8.17 -3.44 -3.27
CA PHE A 92 -8.79 -3.65 -4.56
C PHE A 92 -8.37 -4.99 -5.15
N LYS A 93 -9.33 -5.71 -5.75
CA LYS A 93 -9.11 -6.99 -6.43
C LYS A 93 -10.04 -7.09 -7.63
N GLY A 94 -9.48 -7.04 -8.83
CA GLY A 94 -10.23 -7.00 -10.09
C GLY A 94 -11.16 -5.78 -10.14
N SER A 95 -12.45 -6.03 -10.33
CA SER A 95 -13.49 -4.97 -10.38
C SER A 95 -14.13 -4.67 -9.03
N GLN A 96 -13.56 -5.18 -7.93
CA GLN A 96 -14.13 -5.07 -6.60
C GLN A 96 -13.13 -4.47 -5.60
N TYR A 97 -13.67 -3.95 -4.50
CA TYR A 97 -12.88 -3.52 -3.35
C TYR A 97 -13.48 -4.01 -2.03
N TYR A 98 -12.66 -4.00 -0.99
CA TYR A 98 -13.00 -4.38 0.37
C TYR A 98 -12.58 -3.25 1.30
N HIS A 99 -13.52 -2.75 2.09
CA HIS A 99 -13.27 -1.69 3.07
C HIS A 99 -12.96 -2.27 4.45
N TYR A 100 -11.93 -1.74 5.10
CA TYR A 100 -11.54 -2.09 6.47
C TYR A 100 -11.31 -0.83 7.30
N ASP A 101 -11.91 -0.74 8.49
CA ASP A 101 -11.77 0.45 9.34
C ASP A 101 -10.32 0.74 9.80
N SER A 102 -9.41 -0.26 9.72
CA SER A 102 -8.00 -0.07 10.06
C SER A 102 -7.08 -1.10 9.40
N PRO A 103 -5.75 -0.81 9.32
CA PRO A 103 -4.76 -1.77 8.82
C PRO A 103 -4.73 -3.09 9.62
N MET A 104 -4.98 -3.03 10.93
CA MET A 104 -5.03 -4.22 11.78
C MET A 104 -6.24 -5.10 11.48
N LEU A 105 -7.40 -4.52 11.17
CA LEU A 105 -8.57 -5.30 10.75
C LEU A 105 -8.36 -5.94 9.38
N LEU A 106 -7.67 -5.27 8.46
CA LEU A 106 -7.25 -5.85 7.18
C LEU A 106 -6.38 -7.10 7.41
N ALA A 107 -5.40 -7.02 8.31
CA ALA A 107 -4.49 -8.14 8.57
C ALA A 107 -5.11 -9.28 9.39
N MET A 108 -5.78 -8.96 10.50
CA MET A 108 -6.22 -9.95 11.48
C MET A 108 -7.68 -10.36 11.31
N GLY A 109 -8.39 -9.77 10.34
CA GLY A 109 -9.77 -10.13 10.02
C GLY A 109 -9.91 -11.60 9.63
N ARG A 110 -10.72 -12.35 10.40
CA ARG A 110 -10.96 -13.77 10.10
C ARG A 110 -11.85 -13.99 8.88
N MET A 111 -12.65 -13.00 8.53
CA MET A 111 -13.53 -13.00 7.37
C MET A 111 -13.30 -11.69 6.62
N ALA A 112 -13.16 -11.79 5.29
CA ALA A 112 -13.20 -10.61 4.46
C ALA A 112 -14.59 -9.95 4.57
N PRO A 113 -14.66 -8.61 4.57
CA PRO A 113 -15.93 -7.92 4.47
C PRO A 113 -16.59 -8.24 3.13
N VAL A 114 -17.86 -7.84 3.00
CA VAL A 114 -18.58 -8.02 1.74
C VAL A 114 -17.87 -7.20 0.66
N ALA A 115 -17.53 -7.83 -0.46
CA ALA A 115 -16.94 -7.15 -1.60
C ALA A 115 -17.92 -6.14 -2.19
N GLU A 116 -17.45 -4.95 -2.50
CA GLU A 116 -18.20 -3.90 -3.17
C GLU A 116 -17.67 -3.70 -4.60
N ASP A 117 -18.54 -3.32 -5.52
CA ASP A 117 -18.14 -3.06 -6.90
C ASP A 117 -17.49 -1.69 -7.04
N ILE A 118 -16.39 -1.61 -7.78
CA ILE A 118 -15.79 -0.33 -8.16
C ILE A 118 -16.77 0.40 -9.07
N THR A 119 -17.22 1.57 -8.64
CA THR A 119 -18.23 2.33 -9.37
C THR A 119 -17.59 3.24 -10.44
N PRO A 120 -18.31 3.57 -11.53
CA PRO A 120 -17.85 4.56 -12.49
C PRO A 120 -17.51 5.90 -11.83
N GLU A 121 -18.27 6.30 -10.80
CA GLU A 121 -18.05 7.55 -10.06
C GLU A 121 -16.69 7.57 -9.34
N MET A 122 -16.24 6.43 -8.79
CA MET A 122 -14.89 6.31 -8.20
C MET A 122 -13.79 6.56 -9.24
N MET A 123 -14.06 6.25 -10.52
CA MET A 123 -13.14 6.44 -11.64
C MET A 123 -13.33 7.80 -12.34
N GLY A 124 -14.20 8.67 -11.80
CA GLY A 124 -14.51 9.97 -12.40
C GLY A 124 -15.36 9.90 -13.67
N CYS A 125 -15.98 8.76 -13.95
CA CYS A 125 -16.90 8.59 -15.06
C CYS A 125 -18.32 9.06 -14.67
N GLN A 126 -18.99 9.75 -15.60
CA GLN A 126 -20.43 10.04 -15.47
C GLN A 126 -21.25 8.83 -15.93
N LYS A 127 -22.40 8.61 -15.29
CA LYS A 127 -23.39 7.60 -15.71
C LYS A 127 -24.02 7.93 -17.05
#